data_AF-A0A0G0RBZ6-F1
#
_entry.id   AF-A0A0G0RBZ6-F1
#
_cell.length_a   1.000
_cell.length_b   1.000
_cell.length_c   1.000
_cell.angle_alpha   90.00
_cell.angle_beta   90.00
_cell.angle_gamma   90.00
#
_symmetry.space_group_name_H-M   'P 1'
#
loop_
_entity.id
_entity.type
_entity.pdbx_description
1 polymer ?
#
loop_
_entity_poly.entity_id
_entity_poly.type
_entity_poly.pdbx_seq_one_letter_code
_entity_poly.pdbx_strand_id
1 'polypeptide(L)'
;MPEFTQEGTAKWTVWGKINQTKFSIFHYKFPLIEPIILFEGIQLASFADIAAMKIHAIEQRGTKRDFVDVYFLSQKYTLEEMLMFYQKSTLF
;
A
#
# COMPACT_ATOMS: atom_id res chain seq x y z
N MET A 1 24.33 -12.79 -8.47
CA MET A 1 23.25 -12.01 -7.83
C MET A 1 22.73 -11.05 -8.89
N PRO A 2 21.41 -10.82 -9.01
CA PRO A 2 20.92 -9.76 -9.90
C PRO A 2 21.55 -8.42 -9.47
N GLU A 3 21.83 -7.54 -10.42
CA GLU A 3 22.50 -6.27 -10.11
C GLU A 3 21.56 -5.36 -9.33
N PHE A 4 21.89 -5.16 -8.06
CA PHE A 4 21.19 -4.22 -7.18
C PHE A 4 21.85 -2.85 -7.25
N THR A 5 21.04 -1.82 -7.48
CA THR A 5 21.45 -0.42 -7.41
C THR A 5 20.58 0.31 -6.38
N GLN A 6 21.20 0.79 -5.30
CA GLN A 6 20.53 1.64 -4.33
C GLN A 6 20.38 3.06 -4.89
N GLU A 7 19.15 3.58 -4.93
CA GLU A 7 18.90 4.98 -5.34
C GLU A 7 18.73 5.91 -4.13
N GLY A 8 18.32 5.39 -2.98
CA GLY A 8 18.24 6.17 -1.74
C GLY A 8 17.79 5.36 -0.53
N THR A 9 17.89 5.99 0.65
CA THR A 9 17.49 5.41 1.92
C THR A 9 17.04 6.51 2.89
N ALA A 10 16.16 6.15 3.81
CA ALA A 10 15.73 6.96 4.94
C ALA A 10 15.58 6.04 6.16
N LYS A 11 15.20 6.61 7.32
CA LYS A 11 14.93 5.80 8.52
C LYS A 11 13.83 4.76 8.19
N TRP A 12 14.17 3.47 8.29
CA TRP A 12 13.31 2.32 8.00
C TRP A 12 12.81 2.17 6.55
N THR A 13 13.46 2.83 5.59
CA THR A 13 13.04 2.82 4.19
C THR A 13 14.25 2.74 3.26
N VAL A 14 14.21 1.87 2.25
CA VAL A 14 15.22 1.78 1.19
C VAL A 14 14.52 1.63 -0.16
N TRP A 15 15.03 2.29 -1.20
CA TRP A 15 14.54 2.12 -2.57
C TRP A 15 15.68 2.12 -3.58
N GLY A 16 15.42 1.47 -4.70
CA GLY A 16 16.42 1.31 -5.74
C GLY A 16 15.89 0.46 -6.88
N LYS A 17 16.80 -0.24 -7.54
CA LYS A 17 16.51 -1.13 -8.65
C LYS A 17 17.17 -2.47 -8.50
N ILE A 18 16.50 -3.51 -8.98
CA ILE A 18 17.08 -4.81 -9.27
C ILE A 18 17.00 -4.97 -10.78
N ASN A 19 18.16 -5.03 -11.45
CA ASN A 19 18.27 -4.84 -12.90
C ASN A 19 17.60 -3.51 -13.33
N GLN A 20 16.49 -3.57 -14.06
CA GLN A 20 15.71 -2.38 -14.48
C GLN A 20 14.44 -2.14 -13.65
N THR A 21 14.07 -3.07 -12.77
CA THR A 21 12.83 -3.00 -11.98
C THR A 21 13.05 -2.18 -10.72
N LYS A 22 12.26 -1.11 -10.57
CA LYS A 22 12.26 -0.30 -9.34
C LYS A 22 11.58 -1.04 -8.20
N PHE A 23 12.12 -0.91 -6.99
CA PHE A 23 11.50 -1.40 -5.77
C PHE A 23 11.66 -0.40 -4.63
N SER A 24 10.78 -0.52 -3.64
CA SER A 24 10.86 0.20 -2.37
C SER A 24 10.44 -0.73 -1.24
N ILE A 25 11.21 -0.73 -0.16
CA ILE A 25 10.91 -1.45 1.07
C ILE A 25 10.86 -0.41 2.18
N PHE A 26 9.78 -0.38 2.93
CA PHE A 26 9.60 0.54 4.04
C PHE A 26 8.83 -0.12 5.16
N HIS A 27 9.09 0.31 6.39
CA HIS A 27 8.29 -0.11 7.53
C HIS A 27 6.88 0.49 7.42
N TYR A 28 5.89 -0.39 7.27
CA TYR A 28 4.48 -0.03 7.34
C TYR A 28 4.03 -0.01 8.80
N LYS A 29 3.69 1.19 9.30
CA LYS A 29 3.42 1.43 10.73
C LYS A 29 2.02 1.05 11.18
N PHE A 30 1.10 0.83 10.24
CA PHE A 30 -0.30 0.56 10.55
C PHE A 30 -0.52 -0.95 10.68
N PRO A 31 -1.28 -1.40 11.69
CA PRO A 31 -1.66 -2.80 11.79
C PRO A 31 -2.55 -3.20 10.62
N LEU A 32 -2.46 -4.46 10.20
CA LEU A 32 -3.39 -5.03 9.23
C LEU A 32 -4.76 -5.20 9.89
N ILE A 33 -5.81 -4.78 9.19
CA ILE A 33 -7.22 -4.89 9.59
C ILE A 33 -7.72 -6.32 9.38
N GLU A 34 -7.27 -6.97 8.31
CA GLU A 34 -7.66 -8.33 7.93
C GLU A 34 -6.44 -9.24 7.79
N PRO A 35 -6.64 -10.57 7.80
CA PRO A 35 -5.56 -11.51 7.52
C PRO A 35 -4.92 -11.27 6.14
N ILE A 36 -3.63 -11.58 6.06
CA ILE A 36 -2.89 -11.59 4.79
C ILE A 36 -3.54 -12.57 3.79
N ILE A 37 -3.47 -12.21 2.52
CA ILE A 37 -3.85 -13.08 1.40
C ILE A 37 -2.58 -13.74 0.86
N LEU A 38 -2.53 -15.07 0.84
CA LEU A 38 -1.44 -15.80 0.19
C LEU A 38 -1.74 -15.93 -1.31
N PHE A 39 -0.89 -15.35 -2.16
CA PHE A 39 -0.99 -15.44 -3.60
C PHE A 39 0.35 -15.87 -4.19
N GLU A 40 0.39 -17.04 -4.82
CA GLU A 40 1.63 -17.62 -5.40
C GLU A 40 2.81 -17.68 -4.41
N GLY A 41 2.51 -17.95 -3.13
CA GLY A 41 3.53 -17.98 -2.07
C GLY A 41 3.94 -16.61 -1.54
N ILE A 42 3.36 -15.52 -2.06
CA ILE A 42 3.61 -14.14 -1.63
C ILE A 42 2.49 -13.71 -0.68
N GLN A 43 2.87 -13.13 0.45
CA GLN A 43 1.94 -12.55 1.42
C GLN A 43 1.53 -11.16 0.93
N LEU A 44 0.25 -11.00 0.62
CA LEU A 44 -0.35 -9.74 0.18
C LEU A 44 -1.25 -9.18 1.28
N ALA A 45 -1.33 -7.85 1.36
CA ALA A 45 -2.35 -7.19 2.18
C ALA A 45 -3.75 -7.48 1.61
N SER A 46 -4.76 -7.48 2.48
CA SER A 46 -6.15 -7.67 2.06
C SER A 46 -6.63 -6.52 1.17
N PHE A 47 -7.76 -6.69 0.48
CA PHE A 47 -8.38 -5.58 -0.25
C PHE A 47 -8.84 -4.45 0.68
N ALA A 48 -9.26 -4.76 1.92
CA ALA A 48 -9.65 -3.76 2.91
C ALA A 48 -8.44 -2.92 3.38
N ASP A 49 -7.30 -3.58 3.63
CA ASP A 49 -6.04 -2.92 3.97
C ASP A 49 -5.55 -2.03 2.82
N ILE A 50 -5.59 -2.54 1.58
CA ILE A 50 -5.21 -1.76 0.40
C ILE A 50 -6.13 -0.55 0.22
N ALA A 51 -7.44 -0.69 0.49
CA ALA A 51 -8.36 0.43 0.45
C ALA A 51 -8.02 1.50 1.49
N ALA A 52 -7.78 1.12 2.74
CA ALA A 52 -7.32 2.03 3.78
C ALA A 52 -6.02 2.76 3.37
N MET A 53 -5.05 2.03 2.79
CA MET A 53 -3.81 2.62 2.28
C MET A 53 -4.04 3.63 1.17
N LYS A 54 -5.01 3.40 0.27
CA LYS A 54 -5.34 4.34 -0.82
C LYS A 54 -6.04 5.60 -0.32
N ILE A 55 -6.94 5.48 0.66
CA ILE A 55 -7.52 6.65 1.33
C ILE A 55 -6.43 7.51 1.96
N HIS A 56 -5.49 6.89 2.70
CA HIS A 56 -4.34 7.61 3.27
C HIS A 56 -3.48 8.28 2.20
N ALA A 57 -3.22 7.61 1.08
CA ALA A 57 -2.45 8.18 -0.02
C ALA A 57 -3.16 9.38 -0.69
N ILE A 58 -4.49 9.32 -0.84
CA ILE A 58 -5.27 10.45 -1.35
C ILE A 58 -5.15 11.65 -0.40
N GLU A 59 -5.28 11.44 0.91
CA GLU A 59 -5.14 12.51 1.92
C GLU A 59 -3.75 13.17 1.86
N GLN A 60 -2.69 12.37 1.74
CA GLN A 60 -1.31 12.88 1.78
C GLN A 60 -0.84 13.53 0.47
N ARG A 61 -1.17 12.93 -0.68
CA ARG A 61 -0.63 13.35 -1.99
C ARG A 61 -1.66 13.54 -3.11
N GLY A 62 -2.78 12.81 -3.07
CA GLY A 62 -3.86 12.95 -4.06
C GLY A 62 -3.46 12.81 -5.53
N THR A 63 -2.62 11.84 -5.90
CA THR A 63 -2.21 11.70 -7.31
C THR A 63 -3.31 11.07 -8.17
N LYS A 64 -3.35 11.37 -9.47
CA LYS A 64 -4.35 10.78 -10.41
C LYS A 64 -4.46 9.25 -10.32
N ARG A 65 -3.33 8.56 -10.11
CA ARG A 65 -3.31 7.09 -9.98
C ARG A 65 -4.02 6.60 -8.72
N ASP A 66 -3.94 7.35 -7.62
CA ASP A 66 -4.61 6.96 -6.37
C ASP A 66 -6.14 6.96 -6.54
N PHE A 67 -6.69 7.94 -7.27
CA PHE A 67 -8.12 7.97 -7.60
C PHE A 67 -8.56 6.85 -8.53
N VAL A 68 -7.71 6.46 -9.49
CA VAL A 68 -7.98 5.30 -10.36
C VAL A 68 -8.02 4.01 -9.52
N ASP A 69 -7.08 3.83 -8.60
CA ASP A 69 -7.07 2.66 -7.71
C ASP A 69 -8.34 2.61 -6.83
N VAL A 70 -8.76 3.75 -6.27
CA VAL A 70 -10.01 3.85 -5.50
C VAL A 70 -11.23 3.56 -6.36
N TYR A 71 -11.26 3.97 -7.63
CA TYR A 71 -12.35 3.60 -8.55
C TYR A 71 -12.47 2.08 -8.76
N PHE A 72 -11.34 1.37 -8.85
CA PHE A 72 -11.40 -0.10 -8.94
C PHE A 72 -11.81 -0.74 -7.62
N LEU A 73 -11.35 -0.20 -6.50
CA LEU A 73 -11.81 -0.64 -5.18
C LEU A 73 -13.29 -0.34 -4.95
N SER A 74 -13.83 0.73 -5.56
CA SER A 74 -15.24 1.11 -5.41
C SER A 74 -16.21 0.14 -6.09
N GLN A 75 -15.70 -0.79 -6.91
CA GLN A 75 -16.49 -1.90 -7.44
C GLN A 75 -16.71 -3.02 -6.41
N LYS A 76 -15.97 -3.00 -5.29
CA LYS A 76 -16.07 -3.98 -4.19
C LYS A 76 -16.57 -3.37 -2.89
N TYR A 77 -16.18 -2.13 -2.60
CA TYR A 77 -16.52 -1.43 -1.37
C TYR A 77 -17.11 -0.06 -1.68
N THR A 78 -18.05 0.38 -0.87
CA THR A 78 -18.51 1.77 -0.86
C THR A 78 -17.42 2.70 -0.34
N LEU A 79 -17.52 4.00 -0.64
CA LEU A 79 -16.62 5.00 -0.07
C LEU A 79 -16.69 5.02 1.47
N GLU A 80 -17.88 4.83 2.03
CA GLU A 80 -18.08 4.76 3.48
C GLU A 80 -17.33 3.58 4.10
N GLU A 81 -17.41 2.38 3.51
CA GLU A 81 -16.63 1.22 3.95
C GLU A 81 -15.12 1.46 3.89
N MET A 82 -14.63 2.06 2.80
CA MET A 82 -13.21 2.39 2.68
C MET A 82 -12.75 3.40 3.74
N LEU A 83 -13.58 4.38 4.07
CA LEU A 83 -13.32 5.32 5.17
C LEU A 83 -13.34 4.63 6.54
N MET A 84 -14.24 3.68 6.76
CA MET A 84 -14.25 2.85 7.97
C MET A 84 -12.99 1.99 8.10
N PHE A 85 -12.51 1.39 7.00
CA PHE A 85 -11.24 0.66 7.01
C PHE A 85 -10.07 1.58 7.35
N TYR A 86 -10.03 2.77 6.74
CA TYR A 86 -9.01 3.77 7.05
C TYR A 86 -9.00 4.15 8.54
N GLN A 87 -10.17 4.40 9.13
CA GLN A 87 -10.32 4.67 10.56
C GLN A 87 -9.82 3.52 11.44
N LYS A 88 -10.06 2.26 11.07
CA LYS A 88 -9.55 1.09 11.80
C LYS A 88 -8.03 0.94 11.72
N SER A 89 -7.43 1.27 10.58
CA SER A 89 -5.97 1.20 10.39
C SER A 89 -5.22 2.33 11.09
N THR A 90 -5.89 3.45 11.32
CA THR A 90 -5.31 4.64 11.94
C THR A 90 -5.70 4.63 13.41
N LEU A 91 -4.79 4.15 14.28
CA LEU A 91 -4.98 4.20 15.73
C LEU A 91 -5.35 5.63 16.17
N PHE A 92 -6.63 5.86 16.42
CA PHE A 92 -7.13 6.95 17.27
C PHE A 92 -7.64 6.33 18.58
#